data_AF-A0A5K1A765-F1
#
_entry.id   AF-A0A5K1A765-F1
#
_cell.length_a   1.000
_cell.length_b   1.000
_cell.length_c   1.000
_cell.angle_alpha   90.00
_cell.angle_beta   90.00
_cell.angle_gamma   90.00
#
_symmetry.space_group_name_H-M   'P 1'
#
loop_
_entity.id
_entity.type
_entity.pdbx_description
1 polymer ?
#
loop_
_entity_poly.entity_id
_entity_poly.type
_entity_poly.pdbx_seq_one_letter_code
_entity_poly.pdbx_strand_id
1 'polypeptide(L)' 'SLLSGGGSMPLPQATPKDWIDMVNSFQKGAMSTRLQIPMIYGIDAVHGHNNVYDATLFPHNVGLGATRQVAINSNL' A
#
# COMPACT_ATOMS: atom_id res chain seq x y z
N SER A 1 -10.77 -9.33 5.96
CA SER A 1 -9.73 -8.35 5.57
C SER A 1 -8.37 -8.85 6.03
N LEU A 2 -7.27 -8.29 5.52
CA LEU A 2 -5.89 -8.55 5.93
C LEU A 2 -5.14 -7.21 6.02
N LEU A 3 -4.15 -7.08 6.91
CA LEU A 3 -3.34 -5.88 7.08
C LEU A 3 -1.86 -6.21 6.85
N SER A 4 -1.18 -5.36 6.09
CA SER A 4 0.26 -5.35 5.95
C SER A 4 0.87 -4.36 6.96
N GLY A 5 1.53 -4.89 7.99
CA GLY A 5 2.40 -4.09 8.85
C GLY A 5 3.76 -3.83 8.18
N GLY A 6 4.60 -2.99 8.78
CA GLY A 6 5.90 -2.59 8.22
C GLY A 6 6.88 -3.71 7.84
N GLY A 7 6.67 -4.95 8.34
CA GLY A 7 7.48 -6.12 8.02
C GLY A 7 6.84 -7.12 7.05
N SER A 8 5.62 -6.88 6.57
CA SER A 8 4.83 -7.85 5.78
C SER A 8 5.09 -7.76 4.27
N MET A 9 6.35 -7.59 3.87
CA MET A 9 6.73 -7.50 2.45
C MET A 9 6.75 -8.89 1.79
N PRO A 10 6.45 -9.03 0.49
CA PRO A 10 6.52 -10.30 -0.22
C PRO A 10 7.91 -10.96 -0.16
N LEU A 11 8.96 -10.12 -0.32
CA LEU A 11 10.38 -10.48 -0.33
C LEU A 11 11.25 -9.22 -0.16
N PRO A 12 12.55 -9.34 0.20
CA PRO A 12 13.44 -8.18 0.31
C PRO A 12 13.53 -7.40 -1.01
N GLN A 13 13.35 -6.07 -0.95
CA GLN A 13 13.34 -5.19 -2.13
C GLN A 13 12.30 -5.58 -3.20
N ALA A 14 11.14 -6.11 -2.78
CA ALA A 14 10.02 -6.47 -3.64
C ALA A 14 9.64 -5.35 -4.62
N THR A 15 9.51 -5.72 -5.89
CA THR A 15 9.01 -4.84 -6.94
C THR A 15 7.49 -4.62 -6.79
N PRO A 16 6.91 -3.59 -7.43
CA PRO A 16 5.45 -3.42 -7.47
C PRO A 16 4.71 -4.66 -7.98
N LYS A 17 5.32 -5.40 -8.91
CA LYS A 17 4.74 -6.64 -9.44
C LYS A 17 4.66 -7.75 -8.37
N ASP A 18 5.69 -7.89 -7.53
CA ASP A 18 5.70 -8.89 -6.46
C ASP A 18 4.57 -8.64 -5.44
N TRP A 19 4.30 -7.36 -5.14
CA TRP A 19 3.16 -6.96 -4.30
C TRP A 19 1.82 -7.33 -4.93
N ILE A 20 1.65 -7.02 -6.22
CA ILE A 20 0.43 -7.37 -6.98
C ILE A 20 0.21 -8.89 -6.96
N ASP A 21 1.26 -9.67 -7.23
CA ASP A 21 1.18 -11.12 -7.29
C ASP A 21 0.82 -11.74 -5.93
N MET A 22 1.40 -11.23 -4.84
CA MET A 22 1.08 -11.64 -3.47
C MET A 22 -0.39 -11.33 -3.12
N VAL A 23 -0.84 -10.09 -3.32
CA VAL A 23 -2.23 -9.69 -3.00
C VAL A 23 -3.23 -10.46 -3.86
N ASN A 24 -2.94 -10.68 -5.14
CA ASN A 24 -3.77 -11.50 -6.02
C ASN A 24 -3.84 -12.96 -5.57
N SER A 25 -2.76 -13.51 -5.02
CA SER A 25 -2.76 -14.85 -4.45
C SER A 25 -3.72 -14.95 -3.26
N PHE A 26 -3.67 -14.00 -2.32
CA PHE A 26 -4.61 -13.95 -1.20
C PHE A 26 -6.05 -13.76 -1.66
N GLN A 27 -6.28 -12.87 -2.64
CA GLN A 27 -7.61 -12.64 -3.20
C GLN A 27 -8.17 -13.90 -3.86
N LYS A 28 -7.35 -14.64 -4.63
CA LYS A 28 -7.76 -15.94 -5.20
C LYS A 28 -8.14 -16.94 -4.10
N GLY A 29 -7.42 -16.94 -2.98
CA GLY A 29 -7.76 -17.73 -1.80
C GLY A 29 -9.11 -17.35 -1.19
N ALA A 30 -9.42 -16.05 -1.09
CA ALA A 30 -10.74 -15.60 -0.60
C ALA A 30 -11.88 -16.02 -1.55
N MET A 31 -11.64 -15.92 -2.86
CA MET A 31 -12.61 -16.27 -3.91
C MET A 31 -12.84 -17.77 -4.09
N SER A 32 -12.02 -18.64 -3.48
CA SER A 32 -12.23 -20.10 -3.51
C SER A 32 -13.17 -20.61 -2.41
N THR A 33 -13.58 -19.73 -1.48
CA THR A 33 -14.56 -20.07 -0.44
C THR A 33 -15.97 -20.23 -1.00
N ARG A 34 -16.85 -20.95 -0.30
CA ARG A 34 -18.25 -21.17 -0.72
C ARG A 34 -19.01 -19.89 -1.08
N LEU A 35 -18.75 -18.80 -0.35
CA LEU A 35 -19.44 -17.52 -0.53
C LEU A 35 -18.66 -16.53 -1.40
N GLN A 36 -17.39 -16.81 -1.69
CA GLN A 36 -16.54 -16.00 -2.56
C GLN A 36 -16.52 -14.51 -2.17
N ILE A 37 -16.54 -14.21 -0.87
CA ILE A 37 -16.54 -12.84 -0.38
C ILE A 37 -15.13 -12.26 -0.59
N PRO A 38 -14.97 -11.14 -1.32
CA PRO A 38 -13.66 -10.56 -1.58
C PRO A 38 -13.03 -10.03 -0.29
N MET A 39 -11.70 -10.11 -0.21
CA MET A 39 -10.96 -9.50 0.90
C MET A 39 -10.50 -8.08 0.56
N ILE A 40 -10.39 -7.26 1.60
CA ILE A 40 -9.71 -5.97 1.56
C ILE A 40 -8.31 -6.17 2.16
N TYR A 41 -7.30 -5.63 1.49
CA TYR A 41 -5.90 -5.60 1.94
C TYR A 41 -5.54 -4.17 2.36
N GLY A 42 -5.25 -3.96 3.64
CA GLY A 42 -4.85 -2.67 4.20
C GLY A 42 -3.33 -2.50 4.28
N ILE A 43 -2.86 -1.26 4.19
CA ILE A 43 -1.45 -0.89 4.37
C ILE A 43 -1.33 0.53 4.95
N ASP A 44 -0.27 0.76 5.73
CA ASP A 44 0.09 2.08 6.24
C ASP A 44 0.88 2.87 5.19
N ALA A 45 0.16 3.63 4.36
CA ALA A 45 0.73 4.55 3.36
C ALA A 45 0.65 6.01 3.85
N VAL A 46 1.44 6.34 4.87
CA VAL A 46 1.26 7.58 5.67
C VAL A 46 2.10 8.76 5.19
N HIS A 47 3.02 8.53 4.25
CA HIS A 47 3.80 9.58 3.58
C HIS A 47 4.28 9.10 2.20
N GLY A 48 3.33 8.58 1.40
CA GLY A 48 3.60 7.73 0.24
C GLY A 48 3.40 6.26 0.61
N HIS A 49 3.62 5.34 -0.34
CA HIS A 49 3.51 3.91 -0.08
C HIS A 49 4.76 3.39 0.67
N ASN A 50 5.02 3.92 1.87
CA ASN A 50 6.30 3.90 2.57
C ASN A 50 6.87 2.51 2.94
N ASN A 51 6.07 1.45 2.85
CA ASN A 51 6.54 0.07 3.04
C ASN A 51 7.02 -0.60 1.74
N VAL A 52 6.85 0.02 0.57
CA VAL A 52 7.33 -0.52 -0.72
C VAL A 52 8.72 0.03 -1.00
N TYR A 53 9.62 -0.86 -1.39
CA TYR A 53 10.97 -0.50 -1.80
C TYR A 53 10.93 0.48 -2.98
N ASP A 54 11.74 1.53 -2.90
CA ASP A 54 11.87 2.58 -3.93
C ASP A 54 10.59 3.39 -4.21
N ALA A 55 9.57 3.28 -3.34
CA ALA A 55 8.40 4.14 -3.46
C ALA A 55 8.75 5.60 -3.14
N THR A 56 8.10 6.54 -3.83
CA THR A 56 8.23 7.96 -3.52
C THR A 56 7.81 8.23 -2.07
N LEU A 57 8.73 8.83 -1.30
CA LEU A 57 8.48 9.27 0.06
C LEU A 57 8.21 10.77 0.06
N PHE A 58 6.99 11.14 0.45
CA PHE A 58 6.61 12.53 0.67
C PHE A 58 7.10 13.00 2.04
N PRO A 59 7.22 14.33 2.26
CA PRO A 59 7.41 14.87 3.60
C PRO A 59 6.30 14.39 4.54
N HIS A 60 6.63 14.08 5.80
CA HIS A 60 5.61 13.79 6.80
C HIS A 60 4.65 14.98 6.99
N ASN A 61 3.47 14.70 7.56
CA ASN A 61 2.38 15.67 7.69
C ASN A 61 2.79 17.01 8.33
N VAL A 62 3.76 17.02 9.26
CA VAL A 62 4.28 18.29 9.84
C VAL A 62 4.97 19.16 8.78
N GLY A 63 5.75 18.55 7.89
CA GLY A 63 6.42 19.24 6.77
C GLY A 63 5.40 19.69 5.73
N LEU A 64 4.39 18.87 5.42
CA LEU A 64 3.29 19.27 4.55
C LEU A 64 2.52 20.46 5.13
N GLY A 65 2.22 20.44 6.43
CA GLY A 65 1.59 21.57 7.13
C GLY A 65 2.43 22.85 7.09
N ALA A 66 3.76 22.73 7.12
CA ALA A 66 4.69 23.85 7.01
C ALA A 66 4.59 24.59 5.66
N THR A 67 4.18 23.91 4.59
CA THR A 67 4.04 24.52 3.24
C THR A 67 2.89 25.53 3.14
N ARG A 68 1.91 25.48 4.06
CA ARG A 68 0.66 26.28 4.02
C ARG A 68 -0.14 26.13 2.71
N GLN A 69 0.11 25.06 1.95
CA GLN A 69 -0.57 24.77 0.70
C GLN A 69 -1.64 23.71 0.91
N VAL A 70 -2.92 24.09 0.81
CA VAL A 70 -4.07 23.19 1.02
C VAL A 70 -4.37 22.35 -0.21
N ALA A 71 -4.20 22.92 -1.41
CA ALA A 71 -4.40 22.22 -2.67
C ALA A 71 -3.05 22.00 -3.36
N ILE A 72 -2.72 20.73 -3.56
CA ILE A 72 -1.66 20.28 -4.46
C ILE A 72 -2.33 19.91 -5.78
N ASN A 73 -1.82 20.46 -6.88
CA ASN A 73 -2.36 20.20 -8.20
C ASN A 73 -2.08 18.72 -8.54
N SER A 74 -3.13 17.88 -8.59
CA SER A 74 -3.02 16.42 -8.62
C SER A 74 -2.82 15.85 -10.03
N ASN A 75 -2.13 16.56 -10.93
CA ASN A 75 -1.87 16.11 -12.31
C ASN A 75 -0.60 15.24 -12.43
N LEU A 76 -0.25 14.54 -11.36
CA LEU A 76 0.71 13.44 -11.38
C LEU A 76 -0.06 12.11 -11.34
#